data_AF-A0A1M5S5Q1-F1
#
_entry.id   AF-A0A1M5S5Q1-F1
#
_cell.length_a   1.000
_cell.length_b   1.000
_cell.length_c   1.000
_cell.angle_alpha   90.00
_cell.angle_beta   90.00
_cell.angle_gamma   90.00
#
_symmetry.space_group_name_H-M   'P 1'
#
loop_
_entity.id
_entity.type
_entity.pdbx_description
1 polymer ?
#
loop_
_entity_poly.entity_id
_entity_poly.type
_entity_poly.pdbx_seq_one_letter_code
_entity_poly.pdbx_strand_id
1 'polypeptide(L)'
;MGTVDGVRGARARRAVPRPRRAPVPQCPIRLGESCSLCLPGASGPHDCTLVQLVMSDPELRERLAELRRGPGPVTSDSRSPRTS
;
A
#
# COMPACT_ATOMS: atom_id res chain seq x y z
N MET A 1 -60.18 -20.43 -31.87
CA MET A 1 -59.17 -19.68 -32.66
C MET A 1 -58.47 -18.72 -31.71
N GLY A 2 -57.36 -19.10 -31.08
CA GLY A 2 -56.02 -18.74 -31.55
C GLY A 2 -55.00 -19.08 -30.45
N THR A 3 -53.96 -19.81 -30.85
CA THR A 3 -52.90 -20.46 -30.08
C THR A 3 -51.65 -19.58 -29.93
N VAL A 4 -50.68 -20.10 -29.18
CA VAL A 4 -49.22 -19.79 -29.11
C VAL A 4 -48.83 -18.71 -28.09
N ASP A 5 -48.27 -19.09 -26.94
CA ASP A 5 -46.88 -19.48 -26.67
C ASP A 5 -45.88 -18.33 -26.75
N GLY A 6 -45.44 -17.86 -25.58
CA GLY A 6 -44.39 -16.83 -25.43
C GLY A 6 -43.50 -17.12 -24.23
N VAL A 7 -43.09 -18.38 -24.07
CA VAL A 7 -42.19 -18.82 -23.00
C VAL A 7 -40.75 -18.33 -23.26
N ARG A 8 -40.19 -17.69 -22.23
CA ARG A 8 -38.77 -17.61 -21.83
C ARG A 8 -37.76 -17.20 -22.89
N GLY A 9 -37.37 -15.94 -22.80
CA GLY A 9 -36.02 -15.48 -23.15
C GLY A 9 -35.21 -15.13 -21.90
N ALA A 10 -35.00 -16.06 -20.97
CA ALA A 10 -34.08 -15.82 -19.85
C ALA A 10 -32.63 -15.88 -20.37
N ARG A 11 -32.10 -14.75 -20.85
CA ARG A 11 -30.68 -14.64 -21.19
C ARG A 11 -29.86 -14.84 -19.90
N ALA A 12 -29.19 -15.98 -19.79
CA ALA A 12 -28.23 -16.23 -18.73
C ALA A 12 -27.18 -15.12 -18.74
N ARG A 13 -27.09 -14.34 -17.67
CA ARG A 13 -26.06 -13.32 -17.52
C ARG A 13 -24.71 -14.03 -17.45
N ARG A 14 -23.83 -13.74 -18.40
CA ARG A 14 -22.46 -14.27 -18.40
C ARG A 14 -21.76 -13.77 -17.14
N ALA A 15 -21.28 -14.69 -16.31
CA ALA A 15 -20.52 -14.32 -15.12
C ALA A 15 -19.23 -13.61 -15.55
N VAL A 16 -19.06 -12.36 -15.10
CA VAL A 16 -17.79 -11.63 -15.24
C VAL A 16 -16.87 -12.10 -14.11
N PRO A 17 -15.71 -12.72 -14.40
CA PRO A 17 -14.77 -13.10 -13.36
C PRO A 17 -14.31 -11.85 -12.60
N ARG A 18 -14.36 -11.89 -11.26
CA ARG A 18 -13.86 -10.78 -10.44
C ARG A 18 -12.33 -10.71 -10.59
N PRO A 19 -11.76 -9.51 -10.85
CA PRO A 19 -10.32 -9.37 -10.91
C PRO A 19 -9.73 -9.76 -9.55
N ARG A 20 -8.65 -10.55 -9.57
CA ARG A 20 -7.90 -10.86 -8.35
C ARG A 20 -7.34 -9.55 -7.81
N ARG A 21 -7.62 -9.23 -6.54
CA ARG A 21 -7.13 -7.99 -5.93
C ARG A 21 -5.61 -8.10 -5.80
N ALA A 22 -4.88 -7.21 -6.46
CA ALA A 22 -3.44 -7.12 -6.29
C ALA A 22 -3.12 -6.81 -4.81
N PRO A 23 -2.02 -7.35 -4.26
CA PRO A 23 -1.58 -6.98 -2.92
C PRO A 23 -1.34 -5.47 -2.84
N VAL A 24 -1.81 -4.86 -1.75
CA VAL A 24 -1.60 -3.42 -1.52
C VAL A 24 -0.13 -3.21 -1.14
N PRO A 25 0.62 -2.38 -1.88
CA PRO A 25 2.01 -2.11 -1.55
C PRO A 25 2.12 -1.45 -0.17
N GLN A 26 3.06 -1.91 0.63
CA GLN A 26 3.36 -1.36 1.97
C GLN A 26 4.46 -0.30 1.86
N CYS A 27 4.44 0.69 2.75
CA CYS A 27 5.51 1.68 2.84
C CYS A 27 6.74 1.08 3.55
N PRO A 28 7.94 1.08 2.94
CA PRO A 28 9.14 0.54 3.58
C PRO A 28 9.56 1.32 4.83
N ILE A 29 9.23 2.61 4.90
CA ILE A 29 9.65 3.55 5.95
C ILE A 29 8.60 3.65 7.07
N ARG A 30 7.32 3.72 6.71
CA ARG A 30 6.20 3.72 7.65
C ARG A 30 5.78 2.28 7.92
N LEU A 31 6.44 1.65 8.88
CA LEU A 31 6.22 0.24 9.22
C LEU A 31 4.76 0.01 9.61
N GLY A 32 4.09 -0.91 8.93
CA GLY A 32 2.68 -1.25 9.16
C GLY A 32 1.67 -0.40 8.38
N GLU A 33 2.12 0.61 7.62
CA GLU A 33 1.23 1.43 6.81
C GLU A 33 1.31 1.08 5.31
N SER A 34 0.15 1.05 4.66
CA SER A 34 0.07 0.97 3.21
C SER A 34 0.68 2.21 2.55
N CYS A 35 1.20 2.05 1.34
CA CYS A 35 1.67 3.19 0.55
C CYS A 35 0.52 4.17 0.27
N SER A 36 0.72 5.44 0.61
CA SER A 36 -0.24 6.52 0.41
C SER A 36 -0.06 7.28 -0.91
N LEU A 37 0.91 6.88 -1.75
CA LEU A 37 1.21 7.53 -3.04
C LEU A 37 1.38 9.05 -2.91
N CYS A 38 2.21 9.49 -1.95
CA CYS A 38 2.35 10.91 -1.58
C CYS A 38 2.78 11.84 -2.73
N LEU A 39 3.37 11.30 -3.80
CA LEU A 39 3.87 12.07 -4.93
C LEU A 39 2.92 11.94 -6.13
N PRO A 40 2.61 13.03 -6.86
CA PRO A 40 1.82 12.96 -8.08
C PRO A 40 2.44 12.00 -9.09
N GLY A 41 1.62 11.09 -9.63
CA GLY A 41 2.06 10.08 -10.60
C GLY A 41 2.77 8.86 -9.99
N ALA A 42 2.93 8.78 -8.66
CA ALA A 42 3.48 7.59 -8.02
C ALA A 42 2.55 6.38 -8.22
N SER A 43 3.16 5.27 -8.61
CA SER A 43 2.55 3.94 -8.71
C SER A 43 2.88 3.05 -7.51
N GLY A 44 3.91 3.41 -6.74
CA GLY A 44 4.29 2.68 -5.52
C GLY A 44 5.52 3.24 -4.81
N PRO A 45 6.07 2.48 -3.84
CA PRO A 45 7.18 2.92 -3.00
C PRO A 45 8.47 3.26 -3.76
N HIS A 46 8.72 2.61 -4.90
CA HIS A 46 9.89 2.86 -5.74
C HIS A 46 9.90 4.26 -6.36
N ASP A 47 8.74 4.90 -6.50
CA ASP A 47 8.63 6.27 -7.00
C ASP A 47 8.87 7.32 -5.88
N CYS A 48 9.00 6.89 -4.62
CA CYS A 48 9.15 7.79 -3.49
C CYS A 48 10.60 8.19 -3.24
N THR A 49 10.92 9.48 -3.35
CA THR A 49 12.26 10.02 -3.07
C THR A 49 12.79 9.63 -1.69
N LEU A 50 11.94 9.64 -0.65
CA LEU A 50 12.34 9.25 0.70
C LEU A 50 12.78 7.78 0.77
N VAL A 51 12.04 6.89 0.12
CA VAL A 51 12.39 5.47 0.04
C VAL A 51 13.73 5.32 -0.67
N GLN A 52 13.93 6.01 -1.79
CA GLN A 52 15.18 5.96 -2.55
C GLN A 52 16.39 6.41 -1.72
N LEU A 53 16.27 7.52 -0.98
CA LEU A 53 17.34 8.02 -0.12
C LEU A 53 17.71 7.02 0.98
N VAL A 54 16.72 6.54 1.72
CA VAL A 54 16.96 5.61 2.84
C VAL A 54 17.49 4.26 2.35
N MET A 55 17.02 3.76 1.21
CA MET A 55 17.44 2.46 0.70
C MET A 55 18.81 2.49 0.00
N SER A 56 19.22 3.66 -0.50
CA SER A 56 20.54 3.84 -1.12
C SER A 56 21.66 4.03 -0.10
N ASP A 57 21.33 4.53 1.10
CA ASP A 57 22.27 4.68 2.20
C ASP A 57 22.35 3.38 3.03
N PRO A 58 23.54 2.74 3.13
CA PRO A 58 23.69 1.48 3.84
C PRO A 58 23.43 1.61 5.35
N GLU A 59 23.80 2.72 5.97
CA GLU A 59 23.61 2.95 7.41
C GLU A 59 22.12 3.13 7.71
N LEU A 60 21.42 3.97 6.94
CA LEU A 60 19.99 4.18 7.12
C LEU A 60 19.19 2.90 6.86
N ARG A 61 19.58 2.12 5.86
CA ARG A 61 18.97 0.83 5.55
C ARG A 61 19.15 -0.18 6.70
N GLU A 62 20.30 -0.18 7.35
CA GLU A 62 20.57 -1.02 8.52
C GLU A 62 19.72 -0.58 9.73
N ARG A 63 19.67 0.72 10.02
CA ARG A 63 18.78 1.27 11.06
C ARG A 63 17.32 0.91 10.84
N LEU A 64 16.85 1.00 9.60
CA LEU A 64 15.48 0.57 9.26
C LEU A 64 15.26 -0.93 9.50
N ALA A 65 16.27 -1.77 9.26
CA ALA A 65 16.20 -3.19 9.57
C ALA A 65 16.14 -3.44 11.09
N GLU A 66 16.86 -2.66 11.91
CA GLU A 66 16.74 -2.69 13.37
C GLU A 66 15.31 -2.36 13.81
N LEU A 67 14.73 -1.27 13.30
CA LEU A 67 13.35 -0.87 13.63
C LEU A 67 12.32 -1.96 13.26
N ARG A 68 12.53 -2.67 12.14
CA ARG A 68 11.68 -3.78 11.70
C ARG A 68 11.76 -5.01 12.61
N ARG A 69 12.92 -5.27 13.21
CA ARG A 69 13.10 -6.34 14.20
C ARG A 69 12.39 -6.02 15.53
N GLY A 70 11.94 -4.78 15.70
CA GLY A 70 11.29 -4.26 16.89
C GLY A 70 12.28 -3.38 17.67
N PRO A 71 11.85 -2.20 18.14
CA PRO A 71 12.71 -1.38 18.97
C PRO A 71 12.95 -2.09 20.30
N GLY A 72 14.23 -2.27 20.67
CA GLY A 72 14.58 -2.06 22.08
C GLY A 72 14.14 -0.65 22.48
N PRO A 73 13.85 -0.38 23.76
CA PRO A 73 13.18 0.85 24.20
C PRO A 73 13.84 2.10 23.60
N VAL A 74 13.05 2.87 22.83
CA VAL A 74 13.47 4.17 22.28
C VAL A 74 13.52 5.18 23.41
N THR A 75 14.71 5.40 23.99
CA THR A 75 14.90 6.50 24.94
C THR A 75 14.81 7.81 24.17
N SER A 76 13.71 8.53 24.41
CA SER A 76 13.44 9.86 23.88
C SER A 76 14.34 10.91 24.55
N ASP A 77 15.66 10.71 24.57
CA ASP A 77 16.60 11.71 25.08
C ASP A 77 17.10 12.59 23.94
N SER A 78 16.18 13.38 23.42
CA SER A 78 16.46 14.56 22.60
C SER A 78 15.22 15.44 22.70
N ARG A 79 14.95 15.86 23.93
CA ARG A 79 14.15 17.04 24.24
C ARG A 79 14.75 18.21 23.47
N SER A 80 14.25 18.46 22.28
CA SER A 80 14.53 19.70 21.56
C SER A 80 13.95 20.85 22.39
N PRO A 81 14.75 21.83 22.85
CA PRO A 81 14.18 23.00 23.51
C PRO A 81 13.34 23.73 22.47
N ARG A 82 12.04 23.83 22.72
CA ARG A 82 11.16 24.74 21.95
C ARG A 82 11.73 26.14 22.15
N THR A 83 12.33 26.72 21.11
CA THR A 83 12.63 28.15 21.08
C THR A 83 11.46 28.88 20.46
N SER A 84 11.02 29.93 21.18
CA SER A 84 9.84 30.77 21.00
C SER A 84 9.67 31.42 19.64
#